data_AF-A0A921TF72-F1
#
_entry.id   AF-A0A921TF72-F1
#
_cell.length_a   1.000
_cell.length_b   1.000
_cell.length_c   1.000
_cell.angle_alpha   90.00
_cell.angle_beta   90.00
_cell.angle_gamma   90.00
#
_symmetry.space_group_name_H-M   'P 1'
#
loop_
_entity.id
_entity.type
_entity.pdbx_description
1 polymer ?
#
loop_
_entity_poly.entity_id
_entity_poly.type
_entity_poly.pdbx_seq_one_letter_code
_entity_poly.pdbx_strand_id
1 'polypeptide(L)'
;MINRLAEGTPERLDEVFSELVDYTLSHFAFEEELMAAAGYPLSEAHKRVHEMFARRVARYQERHRAGEDVIGELREMLVVWLFNHIRNDDKAYAELVRQHLARLTREQEGGSWMNRTLRRLFG
;
A
#
# COMPACT_ATOMS: atom_id res chain seq x y z
N MET A 1 3.46 4.64 11.19
CA MET A 1 2.00 4.76 11.44
C MET A 1 1.51 3.72 12.45
N ILE A 2 1.75 2.42 12.28
CA ILE A 2 1.23 1.37 13.20
C ILE A 2 1.60 1.60 14.68
N ASN A 3 2.81 2.04 15.00
CA ASN A 3 3.22 2.30 16.40
C ASN A 3 2.46 3.48 17.04
N ARG A 4 1.94 4.42 16.23
CA ARG A 4 1.18 5.58 16.73
C ARG A 4 -0.27 5.23 17.11
N LEU A 5 -0.77 4.08 16.66
CA LEU A 5 -2.12 3.59 17.02
C LEU A 5 -2.21 3.19 18.50
N ALA A 6 -1.09 2.93 19.18
CA ALA A 6 -1.07 2.45 20.56
C ALA A 6 -1.04 3.57 21.63
N GLU A 7 -0.82 4.83 21.24
CA GLU A 7 -0.46 5.93 22.16
C GLU A 7 -1.33 7.19 21.99
N GLY A 8 -2.42 7.15 21.20
CA GLY A 8 -3.17 8.34 20.78
C GLY A 8 -4.46 8.65 21.57
N THR A 9 -4.82 9.94 21.65
CA THR A 9 -6.17 10.42 21.99
C THR A 9 -7.11 10.28 20.78
N PRO A 10 -8.45 10.27 20.93
CA PRO A 10 -9.40 10.14 19.82
C PRO A 10 -9.15 11.08 18.63
N GLU A 11 -8.80 12.34 18.88
CA GLU A 11 -8.50 13.33 17.83
C GLU A 11 -7.22 12.96 17.05
N ARG A 12 -6.21 12.39 17.73
CA ARG A 12 -4.99 11.89 17.09
C ARG A 12 -5.25 10.61 16.29
N LEU A 13 -6.31 9.87 16.61
CA LEU A 13 -6.67 8.65 15.90
C LEU A 13 -7.26 8.95 14.53
N ASP A 14 -8.14 9.95 14.40
CA ASP A 14 -8.68 10.38 13.11
C ASP A 14 -7.59 10.90 12.15
N GLU A 15 -6.59 11.60 12.69
CA GLU A 15 -5.38 11.98 11.93
C GLU A 15 -4.60 10.74 11.47
N VAL A 16 -4.38 9.76 12.35
CA VAL A 16 -3.67 8.52 12.00
C VAL A 16 -4.43 7.70 10.97
N PHE A 17 -5.77 7.64 11.02
CA PHE A 17 -6.59 7.02 9.99
C PHE A 17 -6.40 7.70 8.64
N SER A 18 -6.43 9.03 8.62
CA SER A 18 -6.29 9.81 7.39
C SER A 18 -4.89 9.65 6.79
N GLU A 19 -3.83 9.75 7.60
CA GLU A 19 -2.45 9.49 7.17
C GLU A 19 -2.29 8.07 6.60
N LEU A 20 -2.90 7.06 7.24
CA LEU A 20 -2.84 5.67 6.79
C LEU A 20 -3.52 5.51 5.44
N VAL A 21 -4.73 6.06 5.27
CA VAL A 21 -5.46 6.00 4.00
C VAL A 21 -4.68 6.70 2.89
N ASP A 22 -4.19 7.91 3.14
CA ASP A 22 -3.46 8.70 2.14
C ASP A 22 -2.17 7.99 1.69
N TYR A 23 -1.41 7.46 2.65
CA TYR A 23 -0.20 6.71 2.35
C TYR A 23 -0.50 5.43 1.58
N THR A 24 -1.52 4.67 1.99
CA THR A 24 -1.82 3.40 1.33
C THR A 24 -2.41 3.61 -0.07
N LEU A 25 -3.28 4.60 -0.28
CA LEU A 25 -3.81 4.91 -1.61
C LEU A 25 -2.72 5.40 -2.57
N SER A 26 -1.81 6.25 -2.12
CA SER A 26 -0.70 6.71 -2.96
C SER A 26 0.27 5.58 -3.31
N HIS A 27 0.53 4.67 -2.37
CA HIS A 27 1.31 3.46 -2.62
C HIS A 27 0.65 2.54 -3.65
N PHE A 28 -0.64 2.23 -3.49
CA PHE A 28 -1.40 1.39 -4.41
C PHE A 28 -1.45 1.96 -5.82
N ALA A 29 -1.72 3.26 -5.96
CA ALA A 29 -1.75 3.92 -7.26
C ALA A 29 -0.41 3.77 -7.99
N PHE A 30 0.70 3.95 -7.27
CA PHE A 30 2.04 3.77 -7.85
C PHE A 30 2.30 2.33 -8.29
N GLU A 31 1.92 1.33 -7.49
CA GLU A 31 2.09 -0.07 -7.86
C GLU A 31 1.20 -0.49 -9.03
N GLU A 32 -0.04 -0.01 -9.06
CA GLU A 32 -0.98 -0.23 -10.17
C GLU A 32 -0.45 0.34 -11.48
N GLU A 33 0.11 1.56 -11.46
CA GLU A 33 0.76 2.16 -12.62
C GLU A 33 1.96 1.32 -13.10
N LEU A 34 2.81 0.87 -12.18
CA LEU A 34 3.96 0.03 -12.52
C LEU A 34 3.53 -1.33 -13.10
N MET A 35 2.55 -1.99 -12.48
CA MET A 35 2.02 -3.27 -12.95
C MET A 35 1.41 -3.13 -14.36
N ALA A 36 0.60 -2.09 -14.58
CA ALA A 36 -0.01 -1.81 -15.87
C ALA A 36 1.03 -1.51 -16.95
N ALA A 37 2.00 -0.64 -16.67
CA ALA A 37 3.08 -0.29 -17.60
C ALA A 37 3.94 -1.50 -17.97
N ALA A 38 4.22 -2.35 -16.98
CA ALA A 38 5.02 -3.55 -17.18
C ALA A 38 4.24 -4.68 -17.88
N GLY A 39 2.91 -4.60 -17.95
CA GLY A 39 2.05 -5.58 -18.59
C GLY A 39 1.75 -6.79 -17.71
N TYR A 40 1.66 -6.60 -16.39
CA TYR A 40 1.38 -7.69 -15.46
C TYR A 40 -0.05 -8.24 -15.67
N PRO A 41 -0.23 -9.55 -15.98
CA PRO A 41 -1.54 -10.09 -16.35
C PRO A 41 -2.62 -10.03 -15.26
N LEU A 42 -2.23 -9.97 -13.98
CA LEU A 42 -3.15 -9.96 -12.85
C LEU A 42 -3.35 -8.55 -12.25
N SER A 43 -2.95 -7.49 -12.97
CA SER A 43 -3.05 -6.10 -12.48
C SER A 43 -4.46 -5.74 -12.00
N GLU A 44 -5.50 -6.09 -12.76
CA GLU A 44 -6.89 -5.83 -12.39
C GLU A 44 -7.34 -6.60 -11.14
N ALA A 45 -6.85 -7.83 -10.97
CA ALA A 45 -7.15 -8.61 -9.78
C ALA A 45 -6.46 -8.01 -8.55
N HIS A 46 -5.20 -7.58 -8.69
CA HIS A 46 -4.43 -6.94 -7.63
C HIS A 46 -5.05 -5.60 -7.21
N LYS A 47 -5.48 -4.78 -8.18
CA LYS A 47 -6.24 -3.54 -7.92
C LYS A 47 -7.52 -3.78 -7.11
N ARG A 48 -8.25 -4.86 -7.38
CA ARG A 48 -9.43 -5.20 -6.55
C ARG A 48 -9.06 -5.51 -5.10
N VAL A 49 -7.90 -6.12 -4.85
CA VAL A 49 -7.38 -6.35 -3.49
C VAL A 49 -7.11 -5.01 -2.80
N HIS A 50 -6.46 -4.07 -3.49
CA HIS A 50 -6.23 -2.70 -3.00
C HIS A 50 -7.54 -1.99 -2.65
N GLU A 51 -8.52 -2.01 -3.55
CA GLU A 51 -9.83 -1.39 -3.32
C GLU A 51 -10.57 -2.01 -2.12
N MET A 52 -10.49 -3.33 -1.95
CA MET A 52 -11.08 -4.02 -0.80
C MET A 52 -10.44 -3.59 0.52
N PHE A 53 -9.12 -3.43 0.52
CA PHE A 53 -8.40 -2.92 1.69
C PHE A 53 -8.82 -1.50 2.03
N ALA A 54 -8.84 -0.59 1.05
CA ALA A 54 -9.22 0.80 1.25
C ALA A 54 -10.64 0.93 1.84
N ARG A 55 -11.61 0.18 1.31
CA ARG A 55 -12.97 0.10 1.85
C ARG A 55 -13.00 -0.39 3.29
N ARG A 56 -12.15 -1.37 3.63
CA ARG A 56 -12.10 -1.93 4.99
C ARG A 56 -11.54 -0.92 5.99
N VAL A 57 -10.51 -0.15 5.62
CA VAL A 57 -9.97 0.94 6.46
C VAL A 57 -11.02 2.05 6.66
N ALA A 58 -11.72 2.46 5.60
CA ALA A 58 -12.80 3.44 5.69
C ALA A 58 -13.89 3.02 6.69
N ARG A 59 -14.28 1.73 6.68
CA ARG A 59 -15.24 1.19 7.65
C ARG A 59 -14.74 1.26 9.10
N TYR A 60 -13.44 1.05 9.34
CA TYR A 60 -12.88 1.23 10.68
C TYR A 60 -12.93 2.70 11.12
N GLN A 61 -12.68 3.65 10.22
CA GLN A 61 -12.80 5.07 10.52
C GLN A 61 -14.25 5.47 10.84
N GLU A 62 -15.24 4.96 10.10
CA GLU A 62 -16.66 5.18 10.38
C GLU A 62 -17.06 4.66 11.77
N ARG A 63 -16.66 3.44 12.11
CA ARG A 63 -16.91 2.84 13.43
C ARG A 63 -16.25 3.64 14.56
N HIS A 64 -14.99 4.07 14.37
CA HIS A 64 -14.30 4.94 15.31
C HIS A 64 -15.07 6.25 15.56
N ARG A 65 -15.52 6.91 14.48
CA ARG A 65 -16.34 8.14 14.57
C ARG A 65 -17.69 7.93 15.25
N ALA A 66 -18.23 6.70 15.21
CA ALA A 66 -19.43 6.32 15.94
C ALA A 66 -19.17 6.02 17.44
N GLY A 67 -17.91 6.11 17.90
CA GLY A 67 -17.51 5.88 19.28
C GLY A 67 -17.13 4.43 19.61
N GLU A 68 -16.98 3.56 18.61
CA GLU A 68 -16.51 2.19 18.82
C GLU A 68 -14.98 2.15 19.07
N ASP A 69 -14.55 1.34 20.04
CA ASP A 69 -13.12 1.00 20.19
C ASP A 69 -12.72 -0.05 19.14
N VAL A 70 -12.10 0.43 18.06
CA VAL A 70 -11.66 -0.40 16.93
C VAL A 70 -10.15 -0.52 16.80
N ILE A 71 -9.39 0.07 17.73
CA ILE A 71 -7.94 0.24 17.57
C ILE A 71 -7.21 -1.10 17.53
N GLY A 72 -7.57 -2.00 18.45
CA GLY A 72 -6.99 -3.35 18.50
C GLY A 72 -7.26 -4.13 17.22
N GLU A 73 -8.52 -4.16 16.78
CA GLU A 73 -8.94 -4.85 15.55
C GLU A 73 -8.26 -4.28 14.30
N LEU A 74 -8.18 -2.95 14.19
CA LEU A 74 -7.52 -2.28 13.07
C LEU A 74 -6.04 -2.66 13.03
N ARG A 75 -5.34 -2.58 14.16
CA ARG A 75 -3.91 -2.92 14.24
C ARG A 75 -3.66 -4.37 13.81
N GLU A 76 -4.45 -5.32 14.30
CA GLU A 76 -4.34 -6.72 13.91
C GLU A 76 -4.61 -6.90 12.41
N MET A 77 -5.68 -6.30 11.90
CA MET A 77 -6.02 -6.34 10.48
C MET A 77 -4.89 -5.80 9.61
N LEU A 78 -4.31 -4.65 9.97
CA LEU A 78 -3.19 -4.05 9.24
C LEU A 78 -1.95 -4.93 9.23
N VAL A 79 -1.58 -5.51 10.38
CA VAL A 79 -0.41 -6.41 10.46
C VAL A 79 -0.62 -7.64 9.58
N VAL A 80 -1.78 -8.29 9.70
CA VAL A 80 -2.10 -9.49 8.91
C VAL A 80 -2.16 -9.16 7.42
N TRP A 81 -2.80 -8.06 7.05
CA TRP A 81 -2.96 -7.67 5.66
C TRP A 81 -1.63 -7.31 5.01
N LEU A 82 -0.84 -6.42 5.63
CA LEU A 82 0.47 -6.00 5.12
C LEU A 82 1.41 -7.20 4.99
N PHE A 83 1.44 -8.10 5.99
CA PHE A 83 2.30 -9.26 5.92
C PHE A 83 1.96 -10.18 4.75
N ASN A 84 0.67 -10.42 4.50
CA ASN A 84 0.24 -11.29 3.41
C ASN A 84 0.40 -10.64 2.04
N HIS A 85 0.04 -9.36 1.92
CA HIS A 85 0.08 -8.62 0.65
C HIS A 85 1.52 -8.42 0.16
N ILE A 86 2.38 -7.85 1.01
CA ILE A 86 3.80 -7.59 0.66
C ILE A 86 4.55 -8.89 0.36
N ARG A 87 4.28 -9.95 1.14
CA ARG A 87 5.03 -11.20 1.01
C ARG A 87 4.61 -12.00 -0.22
N ASN A 88 3.33 -12.02 -0.56
CA ASN A 88 2.80 -12.96 -1.54
C ASN A 88 2.40 -12.29 -2.85
N ASP A 89 1.71 -11.15 -2.77
CA ASP A 89 1.13 -10.50 -3.96
C ASP A 89 2.19 -9.62 -4.63
N ASP A 90 2.88 -8.77 -3.87
CA ASP A 90 3.81 -7.78 -4.43
C ASP A 90 5.04 -8.43 -5.07
N LYS A 91 5.47 -9.57 -4.52
CA LYS A 91 6.56 -10.36 -5.11
C LYS A 91 6.22 -10.91 -6.49
N ALA A 92 4.94 -11.13 -6.78
CA ALA A 92 4.50 -11.78 -8.01
C ALA A 92 4.71 -10.89 -9.25
N TYR A 93 4.57 -9.57 -9.11
CA TYR A 93 4.82 -8.63 -10.20
C TYR A 93 6.25 -8.04 -10.17
N ALA A 94 6.93 -8.08 -9.01
CA ALA A 94 8.17 -7.35 -8.80
C ALA A 94 9.27 -7.66 -9.83
N GLU A 95 9.42 -8.92 -10.25
CA GLU A 95 10.42 -9.28 -11.26
C GLU A 95 10.08 -8.72 -12.65
N LEU A 96 8.82 -8.79 -13.04
CA LEU A 96 8.33 -8.30 -14.32
C LEU A 96 8.47 -6.77 -14.40
N VAL A 97 8.14 -6.05 -13.33
CA VAL A 97 8.37 -4.60 -13.20
C VAL A 97 9.87 -4.28 -13.23
N ARG A 98 10.73 -5.02 -12.52
CA ARG A 98 12.19 -4.81 -12.57
C ARG A 98 12.74 -4.94 -13.99
N GLN A 99 12.32 -5.98 -14.73
CA GLN A 99 12.76 -6.20 -16.10
C GLN A 99 12.30 -5.07 -17.04
N HIS A 100 11.04 -4.65 -16.90
CA HIS A 100 10.50 -3.52 -17.66
C HIS A 100 11.29 -2.23 -17.40
N LEU A 101 11.55 -1.92 -16.13
CA LEU A 101 12.28 -0.72 -15.72
C LEU A 101 13.75 -0.77 -16.17
N ALA A 102 14.41 -1.92 -16.08
CA ALA A 102 15.79 -2.11 -16.55
C ALA A 102 15.91 -1.95 -18.08
N ARG A 103 14.85 -2.30 -18.84
CA ARG A 103 14.78 -2.02 -20.27
C ARG A 103 14.70 -0.51 -20.53
N LEU A 104 13.81 0.20 -19.82
CA LEU A 104 13.67 1.65 -19.95
C LEU A 104 14.94 2.43 -19.55
N THR A 105 15.66 1.99 -18.52
CA THR A 105 16.91 2.64 -18.08
C THR A 105 18.05 2.49 -19.08
N ARG A 106 18.08 1.38 -19.82
CA ARG A 106 19.04 1.19 -20.91
C ARG A 106 18.71 2.06 -22.13
N GLU A 107 17.48 2.52 -22.23
CA GLU A 107 16.97 3.36 -23.33
C GLU A 107 16.94 4.87 -22.98
N GLN A 108 17.04 5.27 -21.70
CA GLN A 108 16.97 6.66 -21.22
C GLN A 108 17.89 6.92 -20.00
N GLU A 109 18.72 7.98 -20.03
CA GLU A 109 19.70 8.37 -18.99
C GLU A 109 19.11 8.82 -17.61
N GLY A 110 17.79 8.65 -17.36
CA GLY A 110 17.08 9.25 -16.21
C GLY A 110 16.72 8.35 -15.01
N GLY A 111 17.04 7.05 -15.02
CA GLY A 111 16.42 6.08 -14.09
C GLY A 111 16.89 6.03 -12.63
N SER A 112 17.66 7.02 -12.18
CA SER A 112 18.20 7.08 -10.81
C SER A 112 17.12 7.32 -9.73
N TRP A 113 16.04 8.04 -10.04
CA TRP A 113 14.95 8.26 -9.09
C TRP A 113 14.09 6.99 -8.89
N MET A 114 13.71 6.33 -9.99
CA MET A 114 12.81 5.18 -9.96
C MET A 114 13.43 3.96 -9.24
N ASN A 115 14.73 3.74 -9.44
CA ASN A 115 15.47 2.66 -8.76
C ASN A 115 15.57 2.88 -7.23
N ARG A 116 15.64 4.14 -6.78
CA ARG A 116 15.59 4.48 -5.34
C ARG A 116 14.21 4.24 -4.75
N THR A 117 13.15 4.53 -5.51
CA THR A 117 11.75 4.30 -5.09
C THR A 117 11.45 2.82 -4.95
N LEU A 118 11.81 1.99 -5.94
CA LEU A 118 11.61 0.53 -5.87
C LEU A 118 12.32 -0.11 -4.68
N ARG A 119 13.55 0.29 -4.41
CA ARG A 119 14.35 -0.26 -3.31
C ARG A 119 13.80 0.13 -1.93
N ARG A 120 13.04 1.21 -1.86
CA ARG A 120 12.36 1.67 -0.64
C ARG A 120 11.02 0.96 -0.41
N LEU A 121 10.41 0.42 -1.46
CA LEU A 121 9.11 -0.26 -1.40
C LEU A 121 9.22 -1.78 -1.29
N PHE A 122 10.22 -2.38 -1.96
CA PHE A 122 10.37 -3.84 -2.07
C PHE A 122 11.68 -4.38 -1.44
N GLY A 123 12.46 -3.53 -0.78
CA GLY A 123 13.77 -3.86 -0.18
C GLY A 123 13.70 -4.16 1.31
#